data_AF-A0A9N9V1V6-F1
#
_entry.id   AF-A0A9N9V1V6-F1
#
_cell.length_a   1.000
_cell.length_b   1.000
_cell.length_c   1.000
_cell.angle_alpha   90.00
_cell.angle_beta   90.00
_cell.angle_gamma   90.00
#
_symmetry.space_group_name_H-M   'P 1'
#
loop_
_entity.id
_entity.type
_entity.pdbx_description
1 polymer ?
#
loop_
_entity_poly.entity_id
_entity_poly.type
_entity_poly.pdbx_seq_one_letter_code
_entity_poly.pdbx_strand_id
1 'polypeptide(L)' 'FCRLAGKVEAGVICELVDDGQVVPGRAIHTDPGMLRGEACVAFARKWGIKVCTIADLVDYVEKTEGPLQLNGSGE' A
#
# COMPACT_ATOMS: atom_id res chain seq x y z
N PHE A 1 8.13 5.81 -3.73
CA PHE A 1 9.00 4.78 -4.35
C PHE A 1 9.72 5.23 -5.61
N CYS A 2 9.06 5.82 -6.62
CA CYS A 2 9.71 6.15 -7.90
C CYS A 2 11.04 6.92 -7.74
N ARG A 3 11.01 8.04 -7.02
CA ARG A 3 12.21 8.83 -6.68
C ARG A 3 13.31 8.00 -6.00
N LEU A 4 12.95 7.25 -4.95
CA LEU A 4 13.88 6.39 -4.19
C LEU A 4 14.53 5.28 -5.05
N ALA A 5 13.86 4.84 -6.10
CA ALA A 5 14.33 3.79 -7.01
C ALA A 5 14.95 4.35 -8.32
N GLY A 6 15.14 5.67 -8.42
CA GLY A 6 15.67 6.31 -9.64
C GLY A 6 14.79 6.14 -10.88
N LYS A 7 13.47 6.08 -10.69
CA LYS A 7 12.47 5.97 -11.77
C LYS A 7 11.81 7.32 -12.05
N VAL A 8 11.17 7.45 -13.21
CA VAL A 8 10.31 8.59 -13.55
C VAL A 8 9.26 8.79 -12.44
N GLU A 9 8.93 10.04 -12.11
CA GLU A 9 7.99 10.42 -11.05
C GLU A 9 6.52 10.17 -11.42
N ALA A 10 6.24 8.96 -11.92
CA ALA A 10 4.92 8.46 -12.23
C ALA A 10 4.77 7.05 -11.65
N GLY A 11 3.85 6.88 -10.69
CA GLY A 11 3.47 5.60 -10.10
C GLY A 11 2.03 5.25 -10.43
N VAL A 12 1.69 3.96 -10.37
CA VAL A 12 0.31 3.46 -10.54
C VAL A 12 -0.10 2.77 -9.25
N ILE A 13 -1.31 3.07 -8.78
CA ILE A 13 -1.89 2.49 -7.56
C ILE A 13 -3.34 2.08 -7.83
N CYS A 14 -3.80 1.08 -7.09
CA CYS A 14 -5.19 0.66 -6.97
C CYS A 14 -5.32 -0.14 -5.66
N GLU A 15 -6.46 -0.07 -5.01
CA GLU A 15 -6.69 -0.74 -3.74
C GLU A 15 -6.82 -2.27 -3.91
N LEU A 16 -6.35 -3.00 -2.90
CA LEU A 16 -6.59 -4.44 -2.80
C LEU A 16 -7.95 -4.69 -2.14
N VAL A 17 -8.91 -5.13 -2.95
CA VAL A 17 -10.26 -5.51 -2.50
C VAL A 17 -10.30 -6.97 -2.05
N ASP A 18 -11.22 -7.25 -1.13
CA ASP A 18 -11.71 -8.60 -0.88
C ASP A 18 -12.98 -8.77 -1.73
N ASP A 19 -12.91 -9.62 -2.76
CA ASP A 19 -14.04 -9.84 -3.65
C ASP A 19 -15.13 -10.72 -3.01
N GLY A 20 -14.91 -11.25 -1.81
CA GLY A 20 -15.86 -12.11 -1.12
C GLY A 20 -15.96 -13.50 -1.76
N GLN A 21 -17.11 -14.16 -1.60
CA GLN A 21 -17.34 -15.50 -2.14
C GLN A 21 -18.29 -15.48 -3.33
N VAL A 22 -17.90 -16.12 -4.43
CA VAL A 22 -18.74 -16.26 -5.63
C VAL A 22 -19.99 -17.07 -5.31
N VAL A 23 -21.17 -16.60 -5.74
CA VAL A 23 -22.42 -17.36 -5.61
C VAL A 23 -22.74 -18.10 -6.92
N PRO A 24 -22.68 -19.45 -6.95
CA PRO A 24 -22.88 -20.20 -8.20
C PRO A 24 -24.22 -19.91 -8.88
N GLY A 25 -24.16 -19.63 -10.18
CA GLY A 25 -25.35 -19.32 -10.99
C GLY A 25 -25.95 -17.93 -10.76
N ARG A 26 -25.29 -17.05 -9.99
CA ARG A 26 -25.73 -15.66 -9.78
C ARG A 26 -24.59 -14.69 -10.04
N ALA A 27 -24.89 -13.54 -10.63
CA ALA A 27 -23.92 -12.47 -10.85
C ALA A 27 -23.72 -11.61 -9.57
N ILE A 28 -23.44 -12.28 -8.44
CA ILE A 28 -23.19 -11.64 -7.14
C ILE A 28 -22.06 -12.36 -6.38
N HIS A 29 -21.41 -11.62 -5.47
CA HIS A 29 -20.51 -12.15 -4.47
C HIS A 29 -21.08 -11.87 -3.06
N THR A 30 -20.90 -12.78 -2.10
CA THR A 30 -21.25 -12.56 -0.68
C THR A 30 -20.04 -12.10 0.11
N ASP A 31 -20.28 -11.29 1.15
CA ASP A 31 -19.27 -10.79 2.08
C ASP A 31 -18.08 -10.05 1.42
N PRO A 32 -18.30 -9.12 0.47
CA PRO A 32 -17.22 -8.33 -0.11
C PRO A 32 -16.66 -7.34 0.92
N GLY A 33 -15.42 -6.89 0.68
CA GLY A 33 -14.77 -5.92 1.54
C GLY A 33 -13.44 -5.41 1.00
N MET A 34 -12.56 -5.04 1.93
CA MET A 34 -11.19 -4.61 1.63
C MET A 34 -10.23 -5.60 2.28
N LEU A 35 -9.14 -5.96 1.60
CA LEU A 35 -8.06 -6.65 2.29
C LEU A 35 -7.44 -5.70 3.33
N ARG A 36 -7.11 -6.24 4.50
CA ARG A 36 -6.54 -5.49 5.62
C ARG A 36 -5.39 -6.22 6.26
N GLY A 37 -4.38 -5.48 6.73
CA GLY A 37 -3.29 -5.99 7.57
C GLY A 37 -2.69 -7.29 7.04
N GLU A 38 -2.80 -8.37 7.82
CA GLU A 38 -2.28 -9.69 7.50
C GLU A 38 -2.83 -10.29 6.19
N ALA A 39 -4.06 -9.94 5.79
CA ALA A 39 -4.60 -10.39 4.51
C ALA A 39 -3.84 -9.79 3.32
N CYS A 40 -3.41 -8.52 3.43
CA CYS A 40 -2.51 -7.89 2.44
C CYS A 40 -1.12 -8.54 2.46
N VAL A 41 -0.60 -8.93 3.64
CA VAL A 41 0.69 -9.63 3.76
C VAL A 41 0.62 -11.02 3.14
N ALA A 42 -0.46 -11.77 3.38
CA ALA A 42 -0.69 -13.07 2.78
C ALA A 42 -0.84 -12.97 1.25
N PHE A 43 -1.57 -11.96 0.76
CA PHE A 43 -1.66 -11.65 -0.67
C PHE A 43 -0.28 -11.39 -1.27
N ALA A 44 0.53 -10.56 -0.61
CA ALA A 44 1.87 -10.24 -1.08
C ALA A 44 2.78 -11.48 -1.18
N ARG A 45 2.72 -12.37 -0.17
CA ARG A 45 3.45 -13.64 -0.17
C ARG A 45 2.98 -14.58 -1.28
N LYS A 46 1.66 -14.70 -1.47
CA LYS A 46 1.06 -15.53 -2.53
C LYS A 46 1.59 -15.15 -3.92
N TRP A 47 1.74 -13.86 -4.18
CA TRP A 47 2.18 -13.34 -5.49
C TRP A 47 3.67 -12.99 -5.57
N GLY A 48 4.45 -13.25 -4.51
CA GLY A 48 5.89 -12.99 -4.50
C GLY A 48 6.26 -11.50 -4.55
N ILE A 49 5.37 -10.60 -4.12
CA ILE A 49 5.61 -9.16 -4.09
C ILE A 49 6.03 -8.69 -2.69
N LYS A 50 6.80 -7.61 -2.63
CA LYS A 50 7.16 -6.97 -1.35
C LYS A 50 5.98 -6.16 -0.83
N VAL A 51 5.85 -6.11 0.49
CA VAL A 51 4.84 -5.33 1.21
C VAL A 51 5.51 -4.57 2.34
N CYS A 52 5.07 -3.34 2.59
CA CYS A 52 5.53 -2.51 3.69
C CYS A 52 4.38 -1.63 4.19
N THR A 53 4.60 -0.95 5.31
CA THR A 53 3.70 0.11 5.75
C THR A 53 4.15 1.46 5.21
N ILE A 54 3.25 2.45 5.19
CA ILE A 54 3.64 3.84 4.93
C ILE A 54 4.51 4.37 6.08
N ALA A 55 4.27 3.93 7.32
CA ALA A 55 5.08 4.32 8.48
C ALA A 55 6.56 3.95 8.28
N ASP A 56 6.86 2.71 7.90
CA ASP A 56 8.25 2.28 7.63
C ASP A 56 8.89 3.08 6.47
N LEU A 57 8.08 3.48 5.49
CA LEU A 57 8.55 4.31 4.38
C LEU A 57 8.85 5.75 4.82
N VAL A 58 8.05 6.31 5.72
CA VAL A 58 8.32 7.61 6.35
C VAL A 58 9.62 7.52 7.15
N ASP A 59 9.77 6.52 8.03
CA ASP A 59 10.99 6.32 8.82
C ASP A 59 12.25 6.24 7.93
N TYR A 60 12.14 5.55 6.80
CA TYR A 60 13.24 5.48 5.82
C TYR A 60 13.56 6.84 5.19
N VAL A 61 12.53 7.60 4.79
CA VAL A 61 12.71 8.92 4.19
C VAL A 61 13.31 9.89 5.20
N GLU A 62 12.80 9.95 6.43
CA GLU A 62 13.34 10.86 7.46
C GLU A 62 14.80 10.57 7.79
N LYS A 63 15.20 9.30 7.81
CA LYS A 63 16.59 8.88 8.01
C LYS A 63 17.52 9.32 6.87
N THR A 64 17.02 9.40 5.64
CA THR A 64 17.84 9.62 4.44
C THR A 64 17.81 11.07 3.94
N GLU A 65 16.74 11.79 4.24
CA GLU A 65 16.45 13.13 3.70
C GLU A 65 16.13 14.16 4.80
N GLY A 66 16.03 13.72 6.06
CA GLY A 66 15.62 14.56 7.19
C GLY A 66 14.09 14.57 7.40
N PRO A 67 13.63 14.98 8.59
CA PRO A 67 12.21 15.05 8.90
C PRO A 67 11.52 16.12 8.05
N LEU A 68 10.22 15.93 7.82
CA LEU A 68 9.40 16.92 7.13
C LEU A 68 9.46 18.26 7.89
N GLN A 69 9.91 19.32 7.21
CA GLN A 69 9.75 20.67 7.73
C GLN A 69 8.31 21.11 7.56
N LEU A 70 7.62 21.32 8.67
CA LEU A 70 6.25 21.83 8.67
C LEU A 70 6.29 23.32 8.34
N ASN A 71 5.45 23.77 7.41
CA ASN A 71 5.30 25.20 7.15
C ASN A 71 4.89 25.93 8.45
N GLY A 72 5.72 26.86 8.91
CA GLY A 72 5.51 27.61 10.16
C GLY A 72 6.34 27.15 11.37
N SER A 73 7.23 26.16 11.23
CA SER A 73 8.15 25.72 12.30
C SER A 73 9.42 26.58 12.43
N GLY A 74 9.35 27.87 12.06
CA GLY A 74 10.44 28.81 12.31
C GLY A 74 10.39 29.32 13.75
N GLU A 75 11.56 29.39 14.40
CA GLU A 75 11.78 30.20 15.61
C GLU A 75 11.51 31.69 15.36
#